data_AF-A0AAN7WAL5-F1
#
_entry.id   AF-A0AAN7WAL5-F1
#
_cell.length_a   1.000
_cell.length_b   1.000
_cell.length_c   1.000
_cell.angle_alpha   90.00
_cell.angle_beta   90.00
_cell.angle_gamma   90.00
#
_symmetry.space_group_name_H-M   'P 1'
#
loop_
_entity.id
_entity.type
_entity.pdbx_description
1 polymer ?
#
loop_
_entity_poly.entity_id
_entity_poly.type
_entity_poly.pdbx_seq_one_letter_code
_entity_poly.pdbx_strand_id
1 'polypeptide(L)'
;MPSPRLAKLKRATESANAKALKARSRQNNLDRTPVVVRQTLLKPAPPRLYAPTTTRPPTWYPANLNTRIAPAAPAASAARVARRAALQRLAPTAINTTSNSVNSHVVANARITTVRRRNVSKGPVKLPDWPAYGSLHDLQLLLGQDGSSAMVKARSAAVFVSIDTESERHGLINNVVEVGITTLRVADIYGTEPGERIRNWSAAMEHYHIVLELTRKPAQRMRSSLFGRSRFMGPDEANATIASILHAAARKKSLPAGIGIHSSVANSEGTVTVPPANLILVGQSIAGDITALKGRPLNITLQSSIETETAVDDEQSHTRQPSLPHFGGIMDTLALTQHARKLGAELPSAQLGHVARALGVDPQYWDGSTVKGTHNASNDAAYTMMVLLLHAVRGDDLVKVGRLEEVPVGEPRRGAGWKYLPARRKRGWRVLALIGVGVVGSVAGLVKLALSKPDNEKDDEDT
;
A
#
# COMPACT_ATOMS: atom_id res chain seq x y z
N MET A 1 34.59 -37.60 9.01
CA MET A 1 33.64 -36.51 8.67
C MET A 1 32.44 -37.11 7.94
N PRO A 2 31.21 -37.04 8.47
CA PRO A 2 30.05 -37.62 7.78
C PRO A 2 29.78 -36.90 6.46
N SER A 3 29.37 -37.64 5.43
CA SER A 3 29.14 -37.08 4.10
C SER A 3 28.05 -35.98 4.15
N PRO A 4 28.18 -34.91 3.35
CA PRO A 4 27.20 -33.82 3.35
C PRO A 4 25.78 -34.26 2.97
N ARG A 5 25.61 -35.44 2.34
CA ARG A 5 24.32 -36.08 2.10
C ARG A 5 23.70 -36.65 3.37
N LEU A 6 24.49 -37.32 4.21
CA LEU A 6 24.05 -37.87 5.50
C LEU A 6 23.60 -36.77 6.47
N ALA A 7 24.30 -35.64 6.50
CA ALA A 7 23.91 -34.49 7.31
C ALA A 7 22.57 -33.86 6.88
N LYS A 8 22.29 -33.82 5.57
CA LYS A 8 21.00 -33.35 5.04
C LYS A 8 19.87 -34.30 5.38
N LEU A 9 20.11 -35.61 5.27
CA LEU A 9 19.10 -36.62 5.57
C LEU A 9 18.72 -36.60 7.06
N LYS A 10 19.71 -36.45 7.96
CA LYS A 10 19.48 -36.27 9.40
C LYS A 10 18.62 -35.03 9.71
N ARG A 11 18.90 -33.89 9.07
CA ARG A 11 18.08 -32.67 9.25
C ARG A 11 16.66 -32.83 8.72
N ALA A 12 16.47 -33.56 7.61
CA ALA A 12 15.14 -33.83 7.07
C ALA A 12 14.33 -34.73 8.02
N THR A 13 14.96 -35.76 8.59
CA THR A 13 14.31 -36.65 9.58
C THR A 13 13.99 -35.92 10.88
N GLU A 14 14.87 -35.05 11.36
CA GLU A 14 14.61 -34.20 12.54
C GLU A 14 13.45 -33.23 12.30
N SER A 15 13.37 -32.63 11.11
CA SER A 15 12.27 -31.75 10.73
C SER A 15 10.92 -32.49 10.65
N ALA A 16 10.91 -33.70 10.11
CA ALA A 16 9.72 -34.54 10.05
C ALA A 16 9.25 -34.94 11.46
N ASN A 17 10.17 -35.38 12.33
CA ASN A 17 9.86 -35.74 13.72
C ASN A 17 9.34 -34.55 14.52
N ALA A 18 9.91 -33.35 14.35
CA ALA A 18 9.42 -32.14 14.99
C ALA A 18 7.99 -31.76 14.56
N LYS A 19 7.65 -31.96 13.26
CA LYS A 19 6.29 -31.75 12.76
C LYS A 19 5.31 -32.78 13.33
N ALA A 20 5.70 -34.05 13.41
CA ALA A 20 4.89 -35.12 13.97
C ALA A 20 4.60 -34.90 15.47
N LEU A 21 5.61 -34.50 16.25
CA LEU A 21 5.44 -34.15 17.67
C LEU A 21 4.48 -32.97 17.86
N LYS A 22 4.58 -31.94 17.01
CA LYS A 22 3.68 -30.78 17.05
C LYS A 22 2.23 -31.13 16.70
N ALA A 23 2.03 -32.04 15.75
CA ALA A 23 0.70 -32.55 15.41
C ALA A 23 0.10 -33.36 16.57
N ARG A 24 0.89 -34.24 17.20
CA ARG A 24 0.47 -35.05 18.35
C ARG A 24 0.15 -34.19 19.58
N SER A 25 0.93 -33.14 19.83
CA SER A 25 0.65 -32.17 20.90
C SER A 25 -0.66 -31.40 20.68
N ARG A 26 -0.97 -31.02 19.43
CA ARG A 26 -2.26 -30.38 19.09
C ARG A 26 -3.44 -31.31 19.31
N GLN A 27 -3.29 -32.59 18.94
CA GLN A 27 -4.32 -33.60 19.15
C GLN A 27 -4.55 -33.86 20.65
N ASN A 28 -3.48 -34.04 21.44
CA ASN A 28 -3.60 -34.20 22.89
C ASN A 28 -4.26 -32.99 23.57
N ASN A 29 -4.04 -31.77 23.06
CA ASN A 29 -4.73 -30.58 23.58
C ASN A 29 -6.22 -30.56 23.23
N LEU A 30 -6.61 -31.04 22.04
CA LEU A 30 -8.01 -31.19 21.63
C LEU A 30 -8.74 -32.29 22.40
N ASP A 31 -8.02 -33.34 22.79
CA ASP A 31 -8.58 -34.47 23.55
C ASP A 31 -8.69 -34.16 25.05
N ARG A 32 -7.85 -33.25 25.57
CA ARG A 32 -7.88 -32.80 26.98
C ARG A 32 -8.82 -31.62 27.25
N THR A 33 -9.40 -30.98 26.24
CA THR A 33 -10.41 -29.94 26.47
C THR A 33 -11.71 -30.55 27.01
N PRO A 34 -12.21 -30.12 28.19
CA PRO A 34 -13.39 -30.69 28.81
C PRO A 34 -14.66 -30.44 27.97
N VAL A 35 -15.55 -31.43 27.95
CA VAL A 35 -16.76 -31.50 27.11
C VAL A 35 -17.70 -30.30 27.30
N VAL A 36 -17.68 -29.64 28.45
CA VAL A 36 -18.51 -28.46 28.77
C VAL A 36 -18.19 -27.25 27.86
N VAL A 37 -16.96 -27.15 27.33
CA VAL A 37 -16.57 -26.08 26.39
C VAL A 37 -16.98 -26.41 24.94
N ARG A 38 -17.28 -27.67 24.62
CA ARG A 38 -17.75 -28.06 23.28
C ARG A 38 -19.24 -27.71 23.05
N GLN A 39 -20.05 -27.63 24.11
CA GLN A 39 -21.50 -27.33 24.00
C GLN A 39 -21.84 -25.83 23.97
N THR A 40 -20.96 -24.93 24.40
CA THR A 40 -21.21 -23.48 24.31
C THR A 40 -21.03 -22.91 22.90
N LEU A 41 -20.45 -23.68 21.97
CA LEU A 41 -20.28 -23.30 20.56
C LEU A 41 -21.47 -23.69 19.66
N LEU A 42 -22.51 -24.33 20.21
CA LEU A 42 -23.68 -24.83 19.47
C LEU A 42 -25.01 -24.37 20.11
N LYS A 43 -25.10 -23.13 20.61
CA LYS A 43 -26.40 -22.57 21.00
C LYS A 43 -27.07 -21.89 19.79
N PRO A 44 -28.35 -22.19 19.48
CA PRO A 44 -29.12 -21.42 18.53
C PRO A 44 -29.37 -20.00 19.07
N ALA A 45 -29.33 -19.02 18.17
CA ALA A 45 -29.54 -17.61 18.51
C ALA A 45 -30.95 -17.37 19.08
N PRO A 46 -31.11 -16.47 20.08
CA PRO A 46 -32.41 -16.13 20.61
C PRO A 46 -33.26 -15.35 19.57
N PRO A 47 -34.60 -15.46 19.64
CA PRO A 47 -35.49 -14.76 18.72
C PRO A 47 -35.39 -13.23 18.92
N ARG A 48 -35.27 -12.51 17.80
CA ARG A 48 -35.26 -11.03 17.79
C ARG A 48 -36.65 -10.52 18.14
N LEU A 49 -36.75 -9.82 19.27
CA LEU A 49 -37.86 -8.92 19.56
C LEU A 49 -37.71 -7.66 18.69
N TYR A 50 -38.75 -7.33 17.93
CA TYR A 50 -38.85 -6.10 17.16
C TYR A 50 -39.15 -4.93 18.12
N ALA A 51 -38.26 -3.93 18.15
CA ALA A 51 -38.55 -2.63 18.74
C ALA A 51 -39.09 -1.68 17.64
N PRO A 52 -40.04 -0.79 17.95
CA PRO A 52 -40.64 0.11 16.98
C PRO A 52 -39.66 1.21 16.55
N THR A 53 -39.58 1.41 15.24
CA THR A 53 -38.76 2.42 14.58
C THR A 53 -39.40 3.80 14.62
N THR A 54 -38.79 4.75 15.32
CA THR A 54 -38.92 6.18 15.05
C THR A 54 -37.55 6.83 15.09
N THR A 55 -36.96 7.05 13.91
CA THR A 55 -36.05 8.17 13.57
C THR A 55 -35.58 7.95 12.13
N ARG A 56 -35.93 8.89 11.24
CA ARG A 56 -35.47 8.93 9.84
C ARG A 56 -33.94 9.13 9.80
N PRO A 57 -33.19 8.38 8.98
CA PRO A 57 -31.82 8.75 8.63
C PRO A 57 -31.80 9.85 7.55
N PRO A 58 -30.73 10.67 7.50
CA PRO A 58 -30.59 11.79 6.54
C PRO A 58 -30.35 11.31 5.10
N THR A 59 -30.79 12.12 4.14
CA THR A 59 -31.06 11.81 2.72
C THR A 59 -29.86 11.86 1.76
N TRP A 60 -28.64 11.56 2.19
CA TRP A 60 -27.45 11.53 1.29
C TRP A 60 -26.88 10.13 1.04
N TYR A 61 -27.61 9.07 1.41
CA TYR A 61 -27.28 7.71 1.01
C TYR A 61 -27.66 7.49 -0.48
N PRO A 62 -26.77 6.97 -1.35
CA PRO A 62 -27.17 6.59 -2.70
C PRO A 62 -28.19 5.45 -2.64
N ALA A 63 -29.38 5.70 -3.20
CA ALA A 63 -30.61 4.90 -3.06
C ALA A 63 -30.59 3.49 -3.70
N ASN A 64 -29.44 2.96 -4.12
CA ASN A 64 -29.40 1.84 -5.07
C ASN A 64 -28.95 0.50 -4.47
N LEU A 65 -28.98 0.34 -3.15
CA LEU A 65 -28.53 -0.89 -2.47
C LEU A 65 -29.66 -1.77 -1.89
N ASN A 66 -30.94 -1.45 -2.13
CA ASN A 66 -32.06 -2.14 -1.46
C ASN A 66 -33.06 -2.92 -2.34
N THR A 67 -32.82 -3.15 -3.63
CA THR A 67 -33.76 -3.98 -4.43
C THR A 67 -33.05 -4.96 -5.34
N ARG A 68 -32.61 -6.10 -4.77
CA ARG A 68 -32.64 -7.46 -5.35
C ARG A 68 -31.79 -8.43 -4.53
N ILE A 69 -32.24 -8.73 -3.32
CA ILE A 69 -31.90 -10.00 -2.66
C ILE A 69 -33.21 -10.59 -2.14
N ALA A 70 -33.90 -11.32 -3.02
CA ALA A 70 -34.85 -12.35 -2.63
C ALA A 70 -34.14 -13.72 -2.76
N PRO A 71 -34.58 -14.76 -2.03
CA PRO A 71 -33.69 -15.82 -1.55
C PRO A 71 -33.57 -16.99 -2.53
N ALA A 72 -32.39 -17.19 -3.13
CA ALA A 72 -32.04 -18.42 -3.86
C ALA A 72 -31.16 -19.38 -3.01
N ALA A 73 -31.29 -19.33 -1.68
CA ALA A 73 -30.44 -20.07 -0.76
C ALA A 73 -30.63 -21.62 -0.76
N PRO A 74 -31.84 -22.20 -0.95
CA PRO A 74 -31.98 -23.66 -0.87
C PRO A 74 -31.49 -24.40 -2.13
N ALA A 75 -31.52 -23.77 -3.31
CA ALA A 75 -31.12 -24.41 -4.57
C ALA A 75 -29.59 -24.61 -4.70
N ALA A 76 -28.80 -23.64 -4.24
CA ALA A 76 -27.33 -23.72 -4.28
C ALA A 76 -26.75 -24.75 -3.27
N SER A 77 -27.48 -24.98 -2.18
CA SER A 77 -27.18 -26.02 -1.18
C SER A 77 -27.40 -27.43 -1.77
N ALA A 78 -28.56 -27.67 -2.38
CA ALA A 78 -28.91 -28.95 -2.99
C ALA A 78 -27.96 -29.34 -4.14
N ALA A 79 -27.56 -28.37 -4.98
CA ALA A 79 -26.61 -28.61 -6.07
C ALA A 79 -25.21 -29.04 -5.59
N ARG A 80 -24.74 -28.54 -4.43
CA ARG A 80 -23.46 -28.96 -3.85
C ARG A 80 -23.50 -30.36 -3.27
N VAL A 81 -24.62 -30.75 -2.65
CA VAL A 81 -24.80 -32.11 -2.10
C VAL A 81 -24.86 -33.14 -3.24
N ALA A 82 -25.59 -32.84 -4.31
CA ALA A 82 -25.66 -33.70 -5.49
C ALA A 82 -24.29 -33.90 -6.16
N ARG A 83 -23.47 -32.85 -6.27
CA ARG A 83 -22.13 -32.92 -6.87
C ARG A 83 -21.13 -33.73 -6.03
N ARG A 84 -21.27 -33.71 -4.70
CA ARG A 84 -20.47 -34.56 -3.79
C ARG A 84 -20.85 -36.03 -3.88
N ALA A 85 -22.15 -36.33 -4.00
CA ALA A 85 -22.63 -37.71 -4.17
C ALA A 85 -22.19 -38.31 -5.51
N ALA A 86 -22.11 -37.51 -6.58
CA ALA A 86 -21.63 -37.96 -7.88
C ALA A 86 -20.12 -38.30 -7.89
N LEU A 87 -19.30 -37.53 -7.17
CA LEU A 87 -17.85 -37.75 -7.10
C LEU A 87 -17.44 -38.97 -6.24
N GLN A 88 -18.31 -39.44 -5.35
CA GLN A 88 -18.05 -40.65 -4.55
C GLN A 88 -18.34 -41.96 -5.29
N ARG A 89 -18.96 -41.92 -6.48
CA ARG A 89 -19.28 -43.12 -7.28
C ARG A 89 -18.21 -43.49 -8.32
N LEU A 90 -17.14 -42.72 -8.44
CA LEU A 90 -16.03 -43.02 -9.35
C LEU A 90 -14.93 -43.76 -8.60
N ALA A 91 -14.94 -45.09 -8.72
CA ALA A 91 -13.85 -45.94 -8.24
C ALA A 91 -12.56 -45.69 -9.07
N PRO A 92 -11.37 -45.75 -8.47
CA PRO A 92 -10.12 -45.53 -9.19
C PRO A 92 -9.77 -46.75 -10.05
N THR A 93 -9.69 -46.55 -11.36
CA THR A 93 -9.07 -47.50 -12.30
C THR A 93 -7.56 -47.49 -12.10
N ALA A 94 -6.99 -48.67 -11.82
CA ALA A 94 -5.56 -48.89 -11.69
C ALA A 94 -4.88 -48.73 -13.06
N ILE A 95 -3.91 -47.83 -13.13
CA ILE A 95 -3.04 -47.66 -14.31
C ILE A 95 -1.79 -48.51 -14.06
N ASN A 96 -1.65 -49.59 -14.83
CA ASN A 96 -0.42 -50.35 -14.94
C ASN A 96 0.58 -49.57 -15.81
N THR A 97 1.71 -49.15 -15.23
CA THR A 97 2.85 -48.62 -15.98
C THR A 97 3.91 -49.70 -16.16
N THR A 98 4.04 -50.19 -17.40
CA THR A 98 5.18 -50.95 -17.88
C THR A 98 6.37 -50.03 -18.12
N SER A 99 7.55 -50.53 -17.74
CA SER A 99 8.87 -49.95 -17.94
C SER A 99 9.28 -49.97 -19.42
N ASN A 100 9.87 -48.86 -19.90
CA ASN A 100 11.03 -48.93 -20.80
C ASN A 100 11.80 -47.60 -20.84
N SER A 101 13.08 -47.72 -21.19
CA SER A 101 14.21 -46.87 -20.83
C SER A 101 14.60 -45.83 -21.89
N VAL A 102 15.63 -45.03 -21.51
CA VAL A 102 16.57 -44.28 -22.36
C VAL A 102 16.21 -42.81 -22.69
N ASN A 103 16.70 -41.87 -21.86
CA ASN A 103 17.71 -40.87 -22.25
C ASN A 103 17.89 -39.80 -21.16
N SER A 104 19.05 -39.78 -20.51
CA SER A 104 19.43 -38.81 -19.49
C SER A 104 20.02 -37.55 -20.13
N HIS A 105 19.23 -36.49 -20.26
CA HIS A 105 19.76 -35.14 -20.45
C HIS A 105 19.99 -34.48 -19.09
N VAL A 106 21.23 -34.08 -18.86
CA VAL A 106 21.73 -33.38 -17.68
C VAL A 106 21.07 -32.00 -17.60
N VAL A 107 20.06 -31.87 -16.74
CA VAL A 107 19.49 -30.56 -16.38
C VAL A 107 20.33 -29.97 -15.25
N ALA A 108 21.07 -28.92 -15.56
CA ALA A 108 21.81 -28.12 -14.60
C ALA A 108 20.85 -27.55 -13.54
N ASN A 109 21.06 -27.93 -12.29
CA ASN A 109 20.33 -27.39 -11.15
C ASN A 109 20.71 -25.90 -10.96
N ALA A 110 19.87 -25.01 -11.49
CA ALA A 110 19.95 -23.58 -11.20
C ALA A 110 19.75 -23.36 -9.68
N ARG A 111 20.83 -22.96 -9.01
CA ARG A 111 20.81 -22.48 -7.62
C ARG A 111 19.83 -21.31 -7.51
N ILE A 112 18.73 -21.51 -6.79
CA ILE A 112 17.87 -20.43 -6.31
C ILE A 112 18.64 -19.72 -5.19
N THR A 113 19.46 -18.74 -5.55
CA THR A 113 19.94 -17.71 -4.62
C THR A 113 18.78 -16.78 -4.33
N THR A 114 18.12 -16.98 -3.19
CA THR A 114 17.22 -15.97 -2.61
C THR A 114 18.05 -14.75 -2.23
N VAL A 115 18.22 -13.82 -3.17
CA VAL A 115 18.77 -12.50 -2.90
C VAL A 115 17.76 -11.77 -2.03
N ARG A 116 17.95 -11.81 -0.71
CA ARG A 116 17.39 -10.83 0.22
C ARG A 116 17.97 -9.47 -0.19
N ARG A 117 17.26 -8.75 -1.07
CA ARG A 117 17.53 -7.32 -1.29
C ARG A 117 17.30 -6.64 0.05
N ARG A 118 18.39 -6.15 0.66
CA ARG A 118 18.31 -5.14 1.70
C ARG A 118 17.60 -3.94 1.05
N ASN A 119 16.42 -3.60 1.54
CA ASN A 119 15.72 -2.37 1.18
C ASN A 119 16.51 -1.20 1.76
N VAL A 120 17.60 -0.83 1.09
CA VAL A 120 18.13 0.53 1.19
C VAL A 120 17.03 1.40 0.59
N SER A 121 16.46 2.29 1.39
CA SER A 121 15.44 3.24 0.96
C SER A 121 16.05 4.15 -0.11
N LYS A 122 16.07 3.69 -1.35
CA LYS A 122 16.39 4.55 -2.48
C LYS A 122 15.27 5.59 -2.52
N GLY A 123 15.66 6.85 -2.58
CA GLY A 123 14.73 7.96 -2.80
C GLY A 123 13.87 7.73 -4.05
N PRO A 124 12.90 8.61 -4.30
CA PRO A 124 12.10 8.52 -5.51
C PRO A 124 13.03 8.49 -6.73
N VAL A 125 12.81 7.51 -7.61
CA VAL A 125 13.64 7.32 -8.80
C VAL A 125 13.33 8.47 -9.74
N LYS A 126 14.34 9.20 -10.21
CA LYS A 126 14.14 10.22 -11.25
C LYS A 126 13.74 9.53 -12.56
N LEU A 127 12.68 10.00 -13.18
CA LEU A 127 12.25 9.56 -14.50
C LEU A 127 13.02 10.36 -15.56
N PRO A 128 13.75 9.70 -16.48
CA PRO A 128 14.26 10.36 -17.68
C PRO A 128 13.07 10.94 -18.45
N ASP A 129 13.23 12.13 -19.04
CA ASP A 129 12.26 12.75 -19.95
C ASP A 129 10.95 13.26 -19.31
N TRP A 130 10.86 13.23 -17.97
CA TRP A 130 9.75 13.85 -17.23
C TRP A 130 10.20 15.13 -16.52
N PRO A 131 9.29 16.10 -16.29
CA PRO A 131 9.58 17.27 -15.49
C PRO A 131 10.05 16.87 -14.09
N ALA A 132 10.83 17.77 -13.49
CA ALA A 132 11.18 17.63 -12.09
C ALA A 132 9.91 17.47 -11.24
N TYR A 133 10.01 16.67 -10.18
CA TYR A 133 8.92 16.55 -9.21
C TYR A 133 8.60 17.91 -8.61
N GLY A 134 7.30 18.24 -8.58
CA GLY A 134 6.81 19.46 -7.97
C GLY A 134 7.12 19.50 -6.48
N SER A 135 7.34 20.71 -5.99
CA SER A 135 7.60 20.97 -4.58
C SER A 135 6.31 21.17 -3.78
N LEU A 136 6.43 21.15 -2.45
CA LEU A 136 5.33 21.52 -1.56
C LEU A 136 4.82 22.95 -1.85
N HIS A 137 5.74 23.88 -2.13
CA HIS A 137 5.39 25.25 -2.47
C HIS A 137 4.59 25.32 -3.78
N ASP A 138 5.01 24.59 -4.82
CA ASP A 138 4.26 24.51 -6.08
C ASP A 138 2.83 23.98 -5.86
N LEU A 139 2.69 23.00 -4.97
CA LEU A 139 1.38 22.43 -4.60
C LEU A 139 0.50 23.45 -3.85
N GLN A 140 1.03 24.15 -2.86
CA GLN A 140 0.31 25.19 -2.11
C GLN A 140 -0.11 26.35 -3.03
N LEU A 141 0.79 26.75 -3.93
CA LEU A 141 0.53 27.73 -4.99
C LEU A 141 -0.59 27.31 -5.95
N LEU A 142 -0.64 26.04 -6.35
CA LEU A 142 -1.68 25.50 -7.22
C LEU A 142 -3.05 25.47 -6.53
N LEU A 143 -3.07 25.18 -5.22
CA LEU A 143 -4.28 25.15 -4.40
C LEU A 143 -4.73 26.54 -3.93
N GLY A 144 -3.96 27.59 -4.22
CA GLY A 144 -4.28 28.97 -3.87
C GLY A 144 -4.10 29.31 -2.39
N GLN A 145 -3.25 28.56 -1.67
CA GLN A 145 -3.03 28.77 -0.23
C GLN A 145 -2.12 29.97 0.09
N ASP A 146 -1.31 30.43 -0.88
CA ASP A 146 -0.36 31.54 -0.68
C ASP A 146 -1.00 32.94 -0.79
N GLY A 147 -2.33 33.04 -0.90
CA GLY A 147 -3.07 34.32 -0.92
C GLY A 147 -2.87 35.22 -2.15
N SER A 148 -2.00 34.83 -3.10
CA SER A 148 -1.71 35.61 -4.32
C SER A 148 -2.82 35.47 -5.37
N SER A 149 -3.77 36.42 -5.38
CA SER A 149 -5.04 36.39 -6.16
C SER A 149 -4.91 36.50 -7.69
N ALA A 150 -3.86 37.17 -8.22
CA ALA A 150 -3.76 37.48 -9.66
C ALA A 150 -3.33 36.29 -10.54
N MET A 151 -2.60 35.31 -10.00
CA MET A 151 -2.13 34.11 -10.73
C MET A 151 -3.11 32.94 -10.68
N VAL A 152 -4.24 33.09 -10.00
CA VAL A 152 -5.11 31.96 -9.61
C VAL A 152 -6.08 31.55 -10.71
N LYS A 153 -6.51 32.50 -11.55
CA LYS A 153 -7.46 32.23 -12.65
C LYS A 153 -6.88 31.35 -13.77
N ALA A 154 -5.56 31.38 -13.96
CA ALA A 154 -4.87 30.49 -14.92
C ALA A 154 -4.58 29.10 -14.33
N ARG A 155 -4.46 28.99 -13.01
CA ARG A 155 -4.09 27.76 -12.29
C ARG A 155 -5.28 26.90 -11.85
N SER A 156 -6.48 27.47 -11.78
CA SER A 156 -7.73 26.74 -11.56
C SER A 156 -8.05 25.71 -12.66
N ALA A 157 -7.33 25.75 -13.78
CA ALA A 157 -7.42 24.76 -14.86
C ALA A 157 -6.60 23.47 -14.60
N ALA A 158 -5.90 23.35 -13.48
CA ALA A 158 -5.13 22.14 -13.16
C ALA A 158 -6.04 20.99 -12.72
N VAL A 159 -5.66 19.77 -13.12
CA VAL A 159 -6.34 18.53 -12.71
C VAL A 159 -5.29 17.55 -12.22
N PHE A 160 -5.41 17.17 -10.96
CA PHE A 160 -4.60 16.11 -10.39
C PHE A 160 -5.15 14.75 -10.81
N VAL A 161 -4.26 13.88 -11.27
CA VAL A 161 -4.59 12.50 -11.66
C VAL A 161 -3.65 11.58 -10.90
N SER A 162 -4.15 10.93 -9.84
CA SER A 162 -3.42 9.91 -9.12
C SER A 162 -3.61 8.54 -9.77
N ILE A 163 -2.51 7.82 -9.99
CA ILE A 163 -2.52 6.48 -10.57
C ILE A 163 -1.70 5.53 -9.70
N ASP A 164 -2.24 4.34 -9.46
CA ASP A 164 -1.54 3.23 -8.83
C ASP A 164 -1.84 1.92 -9.60
N THR A 165 -0.88 1.02 -9.63
CA THR A 165 -0.99 -0.26 -10.33
C THR A 165 -0.62 -1.45 -9.44
N GLU A 166 -1.43 -2.51 -9.52
CA GLU A 166 -1.08 -3.78 -8.91
C GLU A 166 -0.70 -4.80 -10.00
N SER A 167 0.37 -5.53 -9.74
CA SER A 167 0.92 -6.52 -10.67
C SER A 167 0.89 -7.94 -10.09
N GLU A 168 0.61 -8.91 -10.95
CA GLU A 168 0.65 -10.33 -10.58
C GLU A 168 1.59 -11.09 -11.51
N ARG A 169 2.42 -11.94 -10.91
CA ARG A 169 3.39 -12.75 -11.64
C ARG A 169 2.71 -13.90 -12.37
N HIS A 170 2.84 -13.90 -13.69
CA HIS A 170 2.40 -14.95 -14.59
C HIS A 170 3.63 -15.58 -15.27
N GLY A 171 4.07 -16.72 -14.73
CA GLY A 171 5.32 -17.36 -15.17
C GLY A 171 6.55 -16.51 -14.85
N LEU A 172 7.26 -16.08 -15.88
CA LEU A 172 8.45 -15.23 -15.77
C LEU A 172 8.16 -13.73 -15.87
N ILE A 173 6.91 -13.35 -16.16
CA ILE A 173 6.52 -11.98 -16.45
C ILE A 173 5.59 -11.48 -15.34
N ASN A 174 5.71 -10.21 -14.97
CA ASN A 174 4.73 -9.52 -14.13
C ASN A 174 3.76 -8.79 -15.05
N ASN A 175 2.48 -9.09 -14.92
CA ASN A 175 1.42 -8.41 -15.67
C ASN A 175 0.68 -7.47 -14.73
N VAL A 176 0.36 -6.27 -15.20
CA VAL A 176 -0.61 -5.41 -14.51
C VAL A 176 -1.95 -6.12 -14.45
N VAL A 177 -2.57 -6.13 -13.28
CA VAL A 177 -3.84 -6.80 -13.00
C VAL A 177 -4.88 -5.91 -12.33
N GLU A 178 -4.46 -4.80 -11.73
CA GLU A 178 -5.37 -3.71 -11.34
C GLU A 178 -4.75 -2.36 -11.68
N VAL A 179 -5.63 -1.41 -11.96
CA VAL A 179 -5.30 0.01 -12.09
C VAL A 179 -6.29 0.80 -11.25
N GLY A 180 -5.78 1.62 -10.35
CA GLY A 180 -6.53 2.63 -9.62
C GLY A 180 -6.25 3.99 -10.22
N ILE A 181 -7.30 4.78 -10.44
CA ILE A 181 -7.17 6.19 -10.84
C ILE A 181 -8.05 7.03 -9.94
N THR A 182 -7.51 8.11 -9.40
CA THR A 182 -8.28 9.14 -8.70
C THR A 182 -8.03 10.48 -9.35
N THR A 183 -9.08 11.20 -9.75
CA THR A 183 -8.96 12.53 -10.37
C THR A 183 -9.55 13.59 -9.48
N LEU A 184 -8.93 14.77 -9.46
CA LEU A 184 -9.42 15.95 -8.73
C LEU A 184 -9.14 17.21 -9.55
N ARG A 185 -10.20 17.94 -9.89
CA ARG A 185 -10.07 19.25 -10.54
C ARG A 185 -9.84 20.31 -9.47
N VAL A 186 -8.81 21.14 -9.64
CA VAL A 186 -8.52 22.22 -8.68
C VAL A 186 -9.69 23.21 -8.61
N ALA A 187 -10.34 23.49 -9.74
CA ALA A 187 -11.54 24.34 -9.80
C ALA A 187 -12.67 23.88 -8.86
N ASP A 188 -12.83 22.57 -8.65
CA ASP A 188 -13.94 22.01 -7.87
C ASP A 188 -13.76 22.23 -6.35
N ILE A 189 -12.53 22.50 -5.91
CA ILE A 189 -12.20 22.74 -4.49
C ILE A 189 -11.73 24.17 -4.24
N TYR A 190 -11.61 24.97 -5.30
CA TYR A 190 -11.09 26.32 -5.21
C TYR A 190 -12.03 27.22 -4.38
N GLY A 191 -11.45 27.98 -3.44
CA GLY A 191 -12.22 28.83 -2.52
C GLY A 191 -13.05 28.07 -1.48
N THR A 192 -12.96 26.74 -1.45
CA THR A 192 -13.63 25.90 -0.45
C THR A 192 -12.64 25.54 0.64
N GLU A 193 -13.02 25.70 1.90
CA GLU A 193 -12.21 25.24 3.03
C GLU A 193 -11.99 23.72 2.95
N PRO A 194 -10.77 23.20 3.22
CA PRO A 194 -10.50 21.75 3.20
C PRO A 194 -11.46 20.95 4.09
N GLY A 195 -11.93 21.56 5.17
CA GLY A 195 -12.67 20.90 6.23
C GLY A 195 -11.78 20.03 7.11
N GLU A 196 -12.35 19.48 8.18
CA GLU A 196 -11.64 18.55 9.05
C GLU A 196 -11.08 17.39 8.22
N ARG A 197 -9.76 17.17 8.31
CA ARG A 197 -9.07 16.08 7.60
C ARG A 197 -9.39 16.04 6.10
N ILE A 198 -9.43 17.20 5.45
CA ILE A 198 -9.70 17.41 4.02
C ILE A 198 -11.05 16.85 3.50
N ARG A 199 -12.04 16.61 4.39
CA ARG A 199 -13.32 16.00 4.02
C ARG A 199 -14.03 16.71 2.87
N ASN A 200 -14.06 18.04 2.86
CA ASN A 200 -14.75 18.82 1.83
C ASN A 200 -14.07 18.62 0.47
N TRP A 201 -12.74 18.65 0.44
CA TRP A 201 -11.97 18.43 -0.79
C TRP A 201 -12.03 16.98 -1.27
N SER A 202 -12.04 16.02 -0.34
CA SER A 202 -12.13 14.60 -0.67
C SER A 202 -13.45 14.23 -1.35
N ALA A 203 -14.54 14.95 -1.04
CA ALA A 203 -15.84 14.74 -1.67
C ALA A 203 -15.85 15.11 -3.17
N ALA A 204 -14.92 15.95 -3.63
CA ALA A 204 -14.78 16.33 -5.04
C ALA A 204 -13.91 15.36 -5.86
N MET A 205 -13.32 14.33 -5.22
CA MET A 205 -12.52 13.34 -5.91
C MET A 205 -13.40 12.35 -6.69
N GLU A 206 -12.98 12.00 -7.91
CA GLU A 206 -13.59 10.94 -8.70
C GLU A 206 -12.67 9.72 -8.70
N HIS A 207 -13.21 8.53 -8.41
CA HIS A 207 -12.42 7.31 -8.24
C HIS A 207 -12.81 6.24 -9.26
N TYR A 208 -11.79 5.65 -9.88
CA TYR A 208 -11.92 4.61 -10.88
C TYR A 208 -11.08 3.40 -10.46
N HIS A 209 -11.68 2.21 -10.53
CA HIS A 209 -11.03 0.96 -10.21
C HIS A 209 -11.24 -0.03 -11.35
N ILE A 210 -10.15 -0.38 -12.02
CA ILE A 210 -10.13 -1.29 -13.16
C ILE A 210 -9.38 -2.55 -12.73
N VAL A 211 -10.05 -3.70 -12.80
CA VAL A 211 -9.48 -5.01 -12.54
C VAL A 211 -9.42 -5.77 -13.85
N LEU A 212 -8.23 -6.21 -14.25
CA LEU A 212 -8.04 -6.90 -15.51
C LEU A 212 -8.41 -8.38 -15.39
N GLU A 213 -8.97 -8.93 -16.46
CA GLU A 213 -9.30 -10.36 -16.60
C GLU A 213 -8.13 -11.33 -16.35
N LEU A 214 -6.89 -10.85 -16.47
CA LEU A 214 -5.69 -11.64 -16.21
C LEU A 214 -5.49 -11.99 -14.73
N THR A 215 -6.19 -11.33 -13.80
CA THR A 215 -5.99 -11.64 -12.39
C THR A 215 -6.53 -13.01 -12.00
N ARG A 216 -5.82 -13.71 -11.10
CA ARG A 216 -6.31 -14.97 -10.51
C ARG A 216 -7.33 -14.76 -9.40
N LYS A 217 -7.54 -13.52 -8.95
CA LYS A 217 -8.34 -13.21 -7.74
C LYS A 217 -9.34 -12.06 -7.94
N PRO A 218 -10.16 -12.06 -9.01
CA PRO A 218 -10.98 -10.90 -9.34
C PRO A 218 -11.96 -10.53 -8.22
N ALA A 219 -12.65 -11.52 -7.64
CA ALA A 219 -13.61 -11.27 -6.57
C ALA A 219 -13.00 -10.66 -5.30
N GLN A 220 -11.76 -11.03 -4.95
CA GLN A 220 -11.08 -10.45 -3.79
C GLN A 220 -10.73 -8.99 -4.06
N ARG A 221 -10.07 -8.75 -5.20
CA ARG A 221 -9.60 -7.46 -5.68
C ARG A 221 -10.75 -6.44 -5.79
N MET A 222 -11.86 -6.87 -6.38
CA MET A 222 -13.04 -6.01 -6.55
C MET A 222 -13.76 -5.67 -5.24
N ARG A 223 -13.77 -6.57 -4.25
CA ARG A 223 -14.49 -6.38 -2.98
C ARG A 223 -13.77 -5.45 -2.00
N SER A 224 -12.45 -5.31 -2.14
CA SER A 224 -11.65 -4.49 -1.24
C SER A 224 -11.62 -3.00 -1.59
N SER A 225 -12.18 -2.60 -2.73
CA SER A 225 -12.24 -1.19 -3.12
C SER A 225 -13.23 -0.42 -2.24
N LEU A 226 -12.78 0.68 -1.65
CA LEU A 226 -13.52 1.51 -0.72
C LEU A 226 -14.13 2.74 -1.39
N PHE A 227 -13.44 3.27 -2.41
CA PHE A 227 -13.77 4.56 -3.02
C PHE A 227 -14.41 4.42 -4.41
N GLY A 228 -13.92 3.47 -5.21
CA GLY A 228 -14.36 3.29 -6.59
C GLY A 228 -15.23 2.05 -6.79
N ARG A 229 -16.16 2.11 -7.74
CA ARG A 229 -16.83 0.90 -8.23
C ARG A 229 -15.88 0.13 -9.14
N SER A 230 -15.50 -1.07 -8.71
CA SER A 230 -14.66 -1.99 -9.47
C SER A 230 -15.30 -2.40 -10.79
N ARG A 231 -14.56 -2.27 -11.89
CA ARG A 231 -14.94 -2.76 -13.23
C ARG A 231 -13.98 -3.88 -13.63
N PHE A 232 -14.52 -4.99 -14.10
CA PHE A 232 -13.75 -6.15 -14.55
C PHE A 232 -13.80 -6.21 -16.07
N MET A 233 -12.64 -6.18 -16.73
CA MET A 233 -12.56 -6.05 -18.18
C MET A 233 -11.27 -6.61 -18.77
N GLY A 234 -11.27 -6.88 -20.07
CA GLY A 234 -10.08 -7.27 -20.83
C GLY A 234 -9.07 -6.12 -21.00
N PRO A 235 -7.82 -6.40 -21.41
CA PRO A 235 -6.78 -5.38 -21.57
C PRO A 235 -7.11 -4.25 -22.54
N ASP A 236 -7.73 -4.55 -23.68
CA ASP A 236 -8.04 -3.55 -24.70
C ASP A 236 -9.15 -2.59 -24.23
N GLU A 237 -10.18 -3.13 -23.58
CA GLU A 237 -11.24 -2.34 -22.95
C GLU A 237 -10.69 -1.51 -21.79
N ALA A 238 -9.75 -2.07 -21.00
CA ALA A 238 -9.05 -1.34 -19.95
C ALA A 238 -8.25 -0.16 -20.53
N ASN A 239 -7.52 -0.37 -21.61
CA ASN A 239 -6.77 0.70 -22.28
C ASN A 239 -7.70 1.81 -22.78
N ALA A 240 -8.75 1.46 -23.52
CA ALA A 240 -9.76 2.42 -23.99
C ALA A 240 -10.44 3.17 -22.82
N THR A 241 -10.73 2.48 -21.72
CA THR A 241 -11.32 3.08 -20.52
C THR A 241 -10.36 4.06 -19.85
N ILE A 242 -9.09 3.70 -19.69
CA ILE A 242 -8.06 4.58 -19.12
C ILE A 242 -7.88 5.82 -20.00
N ALA A 243 -7.77 5.64 -21.31
CA ALA A 243 -7.67 6.75 -22.25
C ALA A 243 -8.88 7.70 -22.14
N SER A 244 -10.09 7.15 -22.06
CA SER A 244 -11.32 7.91 -21.87
C SER A 244 -11.32 8.72 -20.56
N ILE A 245 -10.87 8.12 -19.45
CA ILE A 245 -10.73 8.80 -18.15
C ILE A 245 -9.75 9.98 -18.26
N LEU A 246 -8.58 9.76 -18.85
CA LEU A 246 -7.56 10.79 -18.98
C LEU A 246 -8.02 11.93 -19.90
N HIS A 247 -8.67 11.62 -21.03
CA HIS A 247 -9.26 12.64 -21.90
C HIS A 247 -10.39 13.43 -21.23
N ALA A 248 -11.24 12.77 -20.44
CA ALA A 248 -12.30 13.44 -19.70
C ALA A 248 -11.73 14.41 -18.65
N ALA A 249 -10.69 13.98 -17.93
CA ALA A 249 -9.93 14.83 -17.02
C ALA A 249 -9.33 16.05 -17.75
N ALA A 250 -8.72 15.84 -18.92
CA ALA A 250 -8.13 16.92 -19.73
C ALA A 250 -9.17 17.91 -20.27
N ARG A 251 -10.37 17.44 -20.62
CA ARG A 251 -11.45 18.26 -21.18
C ARG A 251 -12.36 18.89 -20.12
N LYS A 252 -12.03 18.76 -18.83
CA LYS A 252 -12.83 19.24 -17.69
C LYS A 252 -14.27 18.70 -17.69
N LYS A 253 -14.49 17.49 -18.24
CA LYS A 253 -15.79 16.85 -18.27
C LYS A 253 -15.80 15.74 -17.23
N SER A 254 -16.65 15.84 -16.21
CA SER A 254 -16.90 14.70 -15.31
C SER A 254 -17.40 13.53 -16.15
N LEU A 255 -16.80 12.34 -16.00
CA LEU A 255 -17.38 11.16 -16.63
C LEU A 255 -18.70 10.84 -15.90
N PRO A 256 -19.81 10.63 -16.63
CA PRO A 256 -21.04 10.22 -15.99
C PRO A 256 -20.79 8.89 -15.27
N ALA A 257 -21.07 8.88 -13.97
CA ALA A 257 -20.90 7.72 -13.11
C ALA A 257 -21.87 6.59 -13.52
N GLY A 258 -21.50 5.83 -14.56
CA GLY A 258 -22.20 4.62 -14.98
C GLY A 258 -22.89 4.64 -16.34
N ILE A 259 -22.22 5.08 -17.41
CA ILE A 259 -22.75 4.95 -18.77
C ILE A 259 -21.96 3.89 -19.55
N GLY A 260 -22.68 2.88 -20.02
CA GLY A 260 -22.21 1.92 -21.00
C GLY A 260 -21.73 2.64 -22.26
N ILE A 261 -20.67 2.12 -22.83
CA ILE A 261 -20.19 2.48 -24.17
C ILE A 261 -21.42 2.52 -25.10
N HIS A 262 -21.55 3.57 -25.92
CA HIS A 262 -22.68 3.92 -26.81
C HIS A 262 -23.68 4.97 -26.26
N SER A 263 -23.37 6.26 -26.52
CA SER A 263 -24.32 7.21 -27.14
C SER A 263 -23.60 8.53 -27.44
N SER A 264 -23.26 8.72 -28.71
CA SER A 264 -22.89 10.03 -29.25
C SER A 264 -24.17 10.81 -29.55
N VAL A 265 -24.48 11.80 -28.71
CA VAL A 265 -25.43 12.85 -29.09
C VAL A 265 -24.62 14.11 -29.30
N ALA A 266 -24.45 14.43 -30.58
CA ALA A 266 -23.90 15.68 -31.06
C ALA A 266 -24.96 16.77 -30.85
N ASN A 267 -24.76 17.61 -29.83
CA ASN A 267 -25.41 18.92 -29.78
C ASN A 267 -24.33 19.97 -30.01
N SER A 268 -24.45 20.59 -31.18
CA SER A 268 -23.73 21.76 -31.66
C SER A 268 -24.23 23.01 -30.92
N GLU A 269 -23.44 23.49 -29.96
CA GLU A 269 -23.51 24.86 -29.43
C GLU A 269 -22.09 25.44 -29.43
N GLY A 270 -21.99 26.73 -29.77
CA GLY A 270 -20.78 27.43 -30.21
C GLY A 270 -19.49 27.04 -29.50
N THR A 271 -18.50 26.61 -30.29
CA THR A 271 -17.18 26.17 -29.83
C THR A 271 -16.37 27.35 -29.32
N VAL A 272 -16.62 27.79 -28.10
CA VAL A 272 -15.58 28.45 -27.30
C VAL A 272 -14.53 27.38 -27.06
N THR A 273 -13.40 27.47 -27.77
CA THR A 273 -12.27 26.55 -27.61
C THR A 273 -11.64 26.76 -26.24
N VAL A 274 -12.18 26.09 -25.23
CA VAL A 274 -11.58 26.07 -23.89
C VAL A 274 -10.26 25.31 -23.98
N PRO A 275 -9.12 25.92 -23.59
CA PRO A 275 -7.85 25.23 -23.62
C PRO A 275 -7.89 23.98 -22.73
N PRO A 276 -7.21 22.90 -23.13
CA PRO A 276 -7.17 21.67 -22.34
C PRO A 276 -6.59 21.95 -20.96
N ALA A 277 -7.08 21.22 -19.96
CA ALA A 277 -6.62 21.31 -18.59
C ALA A 277 -5.15 20.89 -18.46
N ASN A 278 -4.43 21.53 -17.54
CA ASN A 278 -3.07 21.13 -17.20
C ASN A 278 -3.13 19.89 -16.30
N LEU A 279 -2.83 18.72 -16.85
CA LEU A 279 -2.82 17.47 -16.08
C LEU A 279 -1.54 17.36 -15.25
N ILE A 280 -1.71 17.04 -13.97
CA ILE A 280 -0.61 16.79 -13.04
C ILE A 280 -0.70 15.35 -12.56
N LEU A 281 0.31 14.55 -12.87
CA LEU A 281 0.38 13.15 -12.47
C LEU A 281 0.75 13.05 -10.99
N VAL A 282 0.01 12.26 -10.23
CA VAL A 282 0.21 12.09 -8.79
C VAL A 282 0.48 10.63 -8.48
N GLY A 283 1.47 10.34 -7.63
CA GLY A 283 1.72 8.96 -7.22
C GLY A 283 2.54 8.85 -5.95
N GLN A 284 2.64 7.63 -5.44
CA GLN A 284 3.56 7.27 -4.38
C GLN A 284 4.65 6.38 -4.97
N SER A 285 5.85 6.92 -5.22
CA SER A 285 6.88 6.21 -6.01
C SER A 285 6.41 5.91 -7.44
N ILE A 286 5.81 6.90 -8.09
CA ILE A 286 5.05 6.81 -9.35
C ILE A 286 5.82 6.18 -10.54
N ALA A 287 7.15 6.25 -10.51
CA ALA A 287 8.00 5.69 -11.56
C ALA A 287 7.74 4.18 -11.82
N GLY A 288 7.40 3.43 -10.76
CA GLY A 288 7.03 2.03 -10.87
C GLY A 288 5.75 1.84 -11.67
N ASP A 289 4.72 2.64 -11.38
CA ASP A 289 3.41 2.57 -12.03
C ASP A 289 3.46 2.99 -13.49
N ILE A 290 4.21 4.06 -13.81
CA ILE A 290 4.43 4.48 -15.21
C ILE A 290 5.10 3.34 -16.01
N THR A 291 6.12 2.71 -15.42
CA THR A 291 6.80 1.58 -16.06
C THR A 291 5.86 0.38 -16.22
N ALA A 292 5.01 0.11 -15.23
CA ALA A 292 4.05 -0.98 -15.25
C ALA A 292 2.98 -0.78 -16.33
N LEU A 293 2.42 0.43 -16.45
CA LEU A 293 1.44 0.79 -17.48
C LEU A 293 2.01 0.65 -18.89
N LYS A 294 3.27 1.06 -19.11
CA LYS A 294 3.98 0.89 -20.39
C LYS A 294 4.22 -0.59 -20.73
N GLY A 295 4.27 -1.44 -19.71
CA GLY A 295 4.43 -2.87 -19.85
C GLY A 295 3.14 -3.60 -20.27
N ARG A 296 3.25 -4.93 -20.32
CA ARG A 296 2.11 -5.81 -20.63
C ARG A 296 1.15 -5.89 -19.43
N PRO A 297 -0.17 -6.04 -19.67
CA PRO A 297 -0.81 -6.20 -20.98
C PRO A 297 -1.31 -4.87 -21.59
N LEU A 298 -1.13 -3.73 -20.90
CA LEU A 298 -1.78 -2.47 -21.24
C LEU A 298 -1.05 -1.67 -22.33
N ASN A 299 0.28 -1.68 -22.32
CA ASN A 299 1.12 -0.93 -23.26
C ASN A 299 0.77 0.58 -23.34
N ILE A 300 0.37 1.17 -22.21
CA ILE A 300 -0.03 2.57 -22.12
C ILE A 300 1.22 3.43 -21.88
N THR A 301 1.49 4.35 -22.80
CA THR A 301 2.58 5.32 -22.64
C THR A 301 2.00 6.67 -22.24
N LEU A 302 2.14 7.04 -20.97
CA LEU A 302 1.80 8.39 -20.50
C LEU A 302 2.82 9.37 -21.08
N GLN A 303 2.35 10.52 -21.59
CA GLN A 303 3.18 11.50 -22.29
C GLN A 303 3.51 12.69 -21.38
N SER A 304 4.76 13.13 -21.39
CA SER A 304 5.17 14.37 -20.74
C SER A 304 5.01 15.55 -21.71
N SER A 305 4.63 16.72 -21.21
CA SER A 305 4.53 17.93 -22.03
C SER A 305 5.88 18.39 -22.62
N ILE A 306 7.02 17.94 -22.08
CA ILE A 306 8.36 18.33 -22.53
C ILE A 306 8.67 17.82 -23.95
N GLU A 307 8.04 16.73 -24.39
CA GLU A 307 8.35 16.09 -25.69
C GLU A 307 7.67 16.77 -26.90
N THR A 308 6.80 17.76 -26.70
CA THR A 308 5.83 18.21 -27.71
C THR A 308 6.22 19.45 -28.52
N GLU A 309 7.48 19.90 -28.50
CA GLU A 309 7.92 21.00 -29.39
C GLU A 309 8.39 20.52 -30.77
N THR A 310 8.33 19.22 -31.09
CA THR A 310 8.82 18.68 -32.38
C THR A 310 7.79 17.88 -33.21
N ALA A 311 6.50 17.87 -32.81
CA ALA A 311 5.48 17.18 -33.60
C ALA A 311 5.05 18.04 -34.81
N VAL A 312 5.69 17.77 -35.95
CA VAL A 312 5.23 18.17 -37.28
C VAL A 312 3.86 17.55 -37.54
N ASP A 313 2.89 18.38 -37.95
CA ASP A 313 1.54 17.99 -38.33
C ASP A 313 1.53 17.06 -39.56
N ASP A 314 1.73 15.76 -39.37
CA ASP A 314 1.45 14.75 -40.39
C ASP A 314 -0.04 14.39 -40.37
N GLU A 315 -0.80 15.15 -41.15
CA GLU A 315 -2.27 15.17 -41.24
C GLU A 315 -2.90 13.96 -41.98
N GLN A 316 -2.20 12.83 -42.16
CA GLN A 316 -2.58 11.80 -43.15
C GLN A 316 -2.88 10.37 -42.65
N SER A 317 -3.27 10.15 -41.38
CA SER A 317 -3.73 8.80 -40.95
C SER A 317 -5.11 8.80 -40.29
N HIS A 318 -6.14 8.44 -41.06
CA HIS A 318 -7.56 8.35 -40.62
C HIS A 318 -7.90 7.15 -39.71
N THR A 319 -6.92 6.49 -39.09
CA THR A 319 -7.16 5.36 -38.15
C THR A 319 -6.36 5.45 -36.85
N ARG A 320 -5.68 6.57 -36.56
CA ARG A 320 -4.94 6.74 -35.31
C ARG A 320 -5.92 6.92 -34.15
N GLN A 321 -5.84 6.04 -33.15
CA GLN A 321 -6.44 6.31 -31.85
C GLN A 321 -5.97 7.68 -31.34
N PRO A 322 -6.85 8.45 -30.67
CA PRO A 322 -6.46 9.74 -30.13
C PRO A 322 -5.26 9.56 -29.18
N SER A 323 -4.23 10.38 -29.37
CA SER A 323 -3.06 10.39 -28.48
C SER A 323 -3.51 10.75 -27.07
N LEU A 324 -2.94 10.10 -26.05
CA LEU A 324 -3.23 10.41 -24.66
C LEU A 324 -2.90 11.88 -24.33
N PRO A 325 -3.60 12.50 -23.39
CA PRO A 325 -3.27 13.87 -22.99
C PRO A 325 -1.91 13.92 -22.29
N HIS A 326 -1.20 15.03 -22.49
CA HIS A 326 0.09 15.31 -21.88
C HIS A 326 -0.03 15.71 -20.42
N PHE A 327 0.94 15.31 -19.60
CA PHE A 327 1.09 15.74 -18.22
C PHE A 327 2.12 16.86 -18.13
N GLY A 328 1.70 18.01 -17.56
CA GLY A 328 2.53 19.18 -17.36
C GLY A 328 3.42 19.12 -16.11
N GLY A 329 3.19 18.15 -15.22
CA GLY A 329 3.96 17.98 -13.99
C GLY A 329 3.72 16.65 -13.29
N ILE A 330 4.60 16.34 -12.34
CA ILE A 330 4.47 15.19 -11.44
C ILE A 330 4.52 15.66 -9.98
N MET A 331 3.63 15.14 -9.13
CA MET A 331 3.71 15.24 -7.68
C MET A 331 3.89 13.83 -7.09
N ASP A 332 5.06 13.53 -6.52
CA ASP A 332 5.33 12.25 -5.86
C ASP A 332 5.26 12.40 -4.33
N THR A 333 4.27 11.77 -3.70
CA THR A 333 4.04 11.85 -2.25
C THR A 333 5.16 11.20 -1.44
N LEU A 334 5.92 10.25 -2.01
CA LEU A 334 7.14 9.73 -1.38
C LEU A 334 8.21 10.81 -1.34
N ALA A 335 8.38 11.58 -2.42
CA ALA A 335 9.35 12.67 -2.49
C ALA A 335 9.00 13.77 -1.46
N LEU A 336 7.73 14.20 -1.42
CA LEU A 336 7.24 15.18 -0.45
C LEU A 336 7.43 14.70 0.99
N THR A 337 7.09 13.45 1.27
CA THR A 337 7.30 12.85 2.61
C THR A 337 8.77 12.82 3.01
N GLN A 338 9.66 12.45 2.09
CA GLN A 338 11.10 12.45 2.36
C GLN A 338 11.63 13.86 2.59
N HIS A 339 11.13 14.85 1.84
CA HIS A 339 11.47 16.25 2.04
C HIS A 339 11.02 16.75 3.42
N ALA A 340 9.76 16.51 3.81
CA ALA A 340 9.25 16.87 5.14
C ALA A 340 10.09 16.24 6.27
N ARG A 341 10.48 14.96 6.12
CA ARG A 341 11.36 14.29 7.09
C ARG A 341 12.76 14.93 7.18
N LYS A 342 13.31 15.38 6.05
CA LYS A 342 14.60 16.11 6.05
C LYS A 342 14.49 17.45 6.78
N LEU A 343 13.32 18.08 6.73
CA LEU A 343 13.03 19.33 7.46
C LEU A 343 12.73 19.10 8.94
N GLY A 344 12.60 17.85 9.41
CA GLY A 344 12.40 17.53 10.83
C GLY A 344 11.05 16.89 11.17
N ALA A 345 10.18 16.62 10.19
CA ALA A 345 8.91 15.95 10.46
C ALA A 345 9.12 14.51 10.97
N GLU A 346 8.51 14.17 12.11
CA GLU A 346 8.66 12.88 12.80
C GLU A 346 7.79 11.75 12.20
N LEU A 347 7.79 11.63 10.87
CA LEU A 347 7.02 10.58 10.19
C LEU A 347 7.70 9.20 10.38
N PRO A 348 7.00 8.20 10.97
CA PRO A 348 7.61 6.92 11.37
C PRO A 348 8.03 6.05 10.17
N SER A 349 7.38 6.24 9.03
CA SER A 349 7.62 5.52 7.79
C SER A 349 7.26 6.39 6.61
N ALA A 350 7.88 6.13 5.46
CA ALA A 350 7.52 6.77 4.19
C ALA A 350 6.56 5.89 3.35
N GLN A 351 6.08 4.77 3.89
CA GLN A 351 5.06 3.94 3.25
C GLN A 351 3.70 4.63 3.29
N LEU A 352 2.97 4.59 2.17
CA LEU A 352 1.71 5.30 1.98
C LEU A 352 0.74 5.14 3.15
N GLY A 353 0.42 3.91 3.55
CA GLY A 353 -0.56 3.66 4.62
C GLY A 353 -0.16 4.23 5.99
N HIS A 354 1.13 4.32 6.29
CA HIS A 354 1.61 4.94 7.52
C HIS A 354 1.58 6.47 7.43
N VAL A 355 1.97 7.02 6.28
CA VAL A 355 1.95 8.46 6.02
C VAL A 355 0.52 8.98 6.03
N ALA A 356 -0.39 8.32 5.31
CA ALA A 356 -1.83 8.63 5.27
C ALA A 356 -2.42 8.73 6.67
N ARG A 357 -2.10 7.77 7.54
CA ARG A 357 -2.54 7.81 8.94
C ARG A 357 -1.90 8.97 9.71
N ALA A 358 -0.57 9.11 9.64
CA ALA A 358 0.16 10.13 10.41
C ALA A 358 -0.26 11.56 10.04
N LEU A 359 -0.56 11.79 8.76
CA LEU A 359 -1.10 13.05 8.25
C LEU A 359 -2.60 13.24 8.53
N GLY A 360 -3.28 12.24 9.07
CA GLY A 360 -4.64 12.37 9.55
C GLY A 360 -5.73 12.16 8.51
N VAL A 361 -5.53 11.28 7.51
CA VAL A 361 -6.67 10.72 6.74
C VAL A 361 -7.76 10.26 7.72
N ASP A 362 -9.03 10.41 7.34
CA ASP A 362 -10.18 10.16 8.22
C ASP A 362 -10.08 8.79 8.96
N PRO A 363 -10.28 8.77 10.31
CA PRO A 363 -10.22 7.56 11.11
C PRO A 363 -11.15 6.44 10.66
N GLN A 364 -12.25 6.75 9.96
CA GLN A 364 -13.12 5.73 9.38
C GLN A 364 -12.38 4.79 8.42
N TYR A 365 -11.26 5.24 7.85
CA TYR A 365 -10.41 4.49 6.94
C TYR A 365 -9.22 3.83 7.65
N TRP A 366 -9.18 3.74 8.97
CA TRP A 366 -8.04 3.12 9.68
C TRP A 366 -8.29 1.65 10.01
N ASP A 367 -7.25 0.83 9.89
CA ASP A 367 -7.21 -0.55 10.38
C ASP A 367 -5.98 -0.78 11.25
N GLY A 368 -6.14 -0.59 12.56
CA GLY A 368 -5.07 -0.84 13.53
C GLY A 368 -3.94 0.18 13.39
N SER A 369 -2.86 -0.19 12.70
CA SER A 369 -1.64 0.64 12.51
C SER A 369 -1.50 1.24 11.10
N THR A 370 -2.39 0.91 10.17
CA THR A 370 -2.39 1.38 8.77
C THR A 370 -3.80 1.81 8.35
N VAL A 371 -3.98 2.20 7.09
CA VAL A 371 -5.28 2.44 6.46
C VAL A 371 -5.95 1.15 5.99
N LYS A 372 -7.28 1.15 5.85
CA LYS A 372 -8.10 0.03 5.36
C LYS A 372 -7.87 -0.18 3.87
N GLY A 373 -7.93 -1.44 3.43
CA GLY A 373 -7.95 -1.76 2.00
C GLY A 373 -6.61 -1.53 1.29
N THR A 374 -5.49 -1.61 2.02
CA THR A 374 -4.14 -1.68 1.43
C THR A 374 -4.03 -2.78 0.39
N HIS A 375 -3.20 -2.56 -0.65
CA HIS A 375 -3.00 -3.48 -1.78
C HIS A 375 -4.23 -3.58 -2.70
N ASN A 376 -4.98 -2.48 -2.77
CA ASN A 376 -6.01 -2.30 -3.77
C ASN A 376 -5.70 -1.00 -4.50
N ALA A 377 -5.47 -1.09 -5.81
CA ALA A 377 -4.88 0.02 -6.54
C ALA A 377 -5.75 1.29 -6.48
N SER A 378 -7.09 1.14 -6.46
CA SER A 378 -7.99 2.29 -6.33
C SER A 378 -7.93 2.96 -4.96
N ASN A 379 -7.81 2.18 -3.89
CA ASN A 379 -7.63 2.75 -2.56
C ASN A 379 -6.27 3.44 -2.44
N ASP A 380 -5.22 2.82 -2.96
CA ASP A 380 -3.86 3.37 -2.91
C ASP A 380 -3.76 4.67 -3.74
N ALA A 381 -4.40 4.77 -4.91
CA ALA A 381 -4.55 6.02 -5.65
C ALA A 381 -5.35 7.09 -4.87
N ALA A 382 -6.45 6.72 -4.21
CA ALA A 382 -7.24 7.65 -3.41
C ALA A 382 -6.45 8.17 -2.19
N TYR A 383 -5.81 7.28 -1.43
CA TYR A 383 -4.98 7.67 -0.30
C TYR A 383 -3.77 8.50 -0.72
N THR A 384 -3.19 8.22 -1.89
CA THR A 384 -2.12 9.05 -2.45
C THR A 384 -2.61 10.47 -2.70
N MET A 385 -3.78 10.63 -3.32
CA MET A 385 -4.39 11.96 -3.50
C MET A 385 -4.66 12.66 -2.16
N MET A 386 -5.21 11.95 -1.18
CA MET A 386 -5.47 12.51 0.15
C MET A 386 -4.18 12.93 0.86
N VAL A 387 -3.12 12.12 0.77
CA VAL A 387 -1.80 12.43 1.32
C VAL A 387 -1.20 13.66 0.65
N LEU A 388 -1.34 13.80 -0.67
CA LEU A 388 -0.91 15.00 -1.40
C LEU A 388 -1.59 16.25 -0.82
N LEU A 389 -2.91 16.25 -0.71
CA LEU A 389 -3.66 17.41 -0.19
C LEU A 389 -3.34 17.69 1.29
N LEU A 390 -3.17 16.66 2.11
CA LEU A 390 -2.77 16.83 3.51
C LEU A 390 -1.35 17.38 3.64
N HIS A 391 -0.43 17.03 2.74
CA HIS A 391 0.87 17.70 2.67
C HIS A 391 0.71 19.19 2.39
N ALA A 392 -0.16 19.59 1.46
CA ALA A 392 -0.40 21.01 1.18
C ALA A 392 -0.93 21.75 2.42
N VAL A 393 -2.01 21.23 3.01
CA VAL A 393 -2.71 21.86 4.14
C VAL A 393 -1.84 21.90 5.39
N ARG A 394 -1.03 20.87 5.63
CA ARG A 394 -0.30 20.71 6.89
C ARG A 394 1.20 20.96 6.77
N GLY A 395 1.74 21.18 5.57
CA GLY A 395 3.15 21.05 5.26
C GLY A 395 4.08 21.76 6.25
N ASP A 396 3.78 23.02 6.57
CA ASP A 396 4.57 23.83 7.50
C ASP A 396 4.39 23.39 8.97
N ASP A 397 3.23 22.82 9.31
CA ASP A 397 2.93 22.28 10.62
C ASP A 397 3.55 20.90 10.86
N LEU A 398 3.90 20.15 9.81
CA LEU A 398 4.47 18.80 9.95
C LEU A 398 5.83 18.81 10.64
N VAL A 399 6.55 19.92 10.59
CA VAL A 399 7.86 20.10 11.24
C VAL A 399 7.72 20.47 12.72
N LYS A 400 6.53 20.87 13.17
CA LYS A 400 6.27 21.23 14.57
C LYS A 400 6.01 19.98 15.41
N VAL A 401 6.67 19.90 16.57
CA VAL A 401 6.54 18.76 17.50
C VAL A 401 5.09 18.57 17.95
N GLY A 402 4.63 17.32 18.02
CA GLY A 402 3.30 16.96 18.54
C GLY A 402 2.14 17.24 17.60
N ARG A 403 2.39 17.62 16.33
CA ARG A 403 1.31 17.86 15.36
C ARG A 403 0.85 16.62 14.62
N LEU A 404 1.68 15.57 14.50
CA LEU A 404 1.26 14.33 13.84
C LEU A 404 0.22 13.56 14.66
N GLU A 405 -0.64 12.81 13.97
CA GLU A 405 -1.60 11.94 14.67
C GLU A 405 -0.85 10.86 15.45
N GLU A 406 -1.17 10.73 16.74
CA GLU A 406 -0.59 9.68 17.55
C GLU A 406 -1.04 8.31 17.02
N VAL A 407 -0.09 7.41 16.85
CA VAL A 407 -0.40 6.00 16.64
C VAL A 407 -0.81 5.47 18.01
N PRO A 408 -2.10 5.11 18.24
CA PRO A 408 -2.49 4.42 19.46
C PRO A 408 -1.58 3.21 19.56
N VAL A 409 -0.90 3.05 20.69
CA VAL A 409 -0.08 1.88 20.97
C VAL A 409 -1.05 0.69 21.03
N GLY A 410 -1.28 0.07 19.86
CA GLY A 410 -2.24 -0.99 19.74
C GLY A 410 -1.82 -2.15 20.62
N GLU A 411 -2.71 -2.62 21.50
CA GLU A 411 -2.57 -3.94 22.09
C GLU A 411 -2.36 -4.97 20.96
N PRO A 412 -1.45 -5.93 21.13
CA PRO A 412 -1.17 -6.91 20.10
C PRO A 412 -2.44 -7.71 19.79
N ARG A 413 -3.04 -7.45 18.62
CA ARG A 413 -4.16 -8.23 18.09
C ARG A 413 -3.77 -9.72 18.06
N ARG A 414 -4.38 -10.52 18.93
CA ARG A 414 -4.33 -12.00 18.90
C ARG A 414 -5.08 -12.49 17.65
N GLY A 415 -4.44 -12.48 16.48
CA GLY A 415 -5.17 -12.96 15.29
C GLY A 415 -4.55 -12.77 13.92
N ALA A 416 -3.24 -12.89 13.74
CA ALA A 416 -2.62 -13.36 12.49
C ALA A 416 -1.13 -13.53 12.75
N GLY A 417 -0.64 -14.76 12.61
CA GLY A 417 0.72 -15.14 13.00
C GLY A 417 1.79 -14.49 12.14
N TRP A 418 2.25 -13.31 12.54
CA TRP A 418 3.59 -12.81 12.25
C TRP A 418 4.22 -12.47 13.60
N LYS A 419 4.92 -13.44 14.19
CA LYS A 419 5.74 -13.18 15.38
C LYS A 419 6.90 -12.30 14.95
N TYR A 420 6.80 -11.00 15.22
CA TYR A 420 7.98 -10.18 15.45
C TYR A 420 8.79 -10.86 16.55
N LEU A 421 9.97 -11.38 16.19
CA LEU A 421 10.99 -11.67 17.19
C LEU A 421 11.41 -10.31 17.76
N PRO A 422 11.35 -10.10 19.09
CA PRO A 422 11.81 -8.86 19.68
C PRO A 422 13.29 -8.67 19.32
N ALA A 423 13.62 -7.48 18.86
CA ALA A 423 14.98 -7.07 18.57
C ALA A 423 15.88 -7.42 19.77
N ARG A 424 16.89 -8.25 19.53
CA ARG A 424 17.96 -8.51 20.50
C ARG A 424 18.55 -7.15 20.89
N ARG A 425 18.25 -6.70 22.12
CA ARG A 425 18.97 -5.62 22.80
C ARG A 425 20.46 -5.93 22.70
N LYS A 426 21.20 -5.13 21.94
CA LYS A 426 22.66 -5.13 21.96
C LYS A 426 23.07 -4.67 23.37
N ARG A 427 23.66 -5.58 24.15
CA ARG A 427 24.37 -5.21 25.39
C ARG A 427 25.53 -4.31 24.99
N GLY A 428 25.47 -3.06 25.42
CA GLY A 428 26.54 -2.09 25.23
C GLY A 428 27.80 -2.56 25.97
N TRP A 429 28.90 -2.65 25.24
CA TRP A 429 30.23 -2.62 25.83
C TRP A 429 30.54 -1.16 26.15
N ARG A 430 30.66 -0.86 27.44
CA ARG A 430 31.18 0.42 27.93
C ARG A 430 32.68 0.40 27.74
N VAL A 431 33.19 1.23 26.83
CA VAL A 431 34.58 1.69 26.84
C VAL A 431 34.57 3.04 27.54
N LEU A 432 35.23 3.08 28.70
CA LEU A 432 35.54 4.28 29.46
C LEU A 432 36.53 5.12 28.63
N ALA A 433 36.12 6.31 28.23
CA ALA A 433 37.01 7.37 27.78
C ALA A 433 36.94 8.49 28.82
N LEU A 434 37.94 8.53 29.70
CA LEU A 434 38.24 9.64 30.61
C LEU A 434 38.98 10.70 29.80
N ILE A 435 38.41 11.90 29.72
CA ILE A 435 39.13 13.12 29.35
C ILE A 435 39.52 13.78 30.67
N GLY A 436 40.83 13.85 30.92
CA GLY A 436 41.45 14.73 31.90
C GLY A 436 42.62 15.42 31.20
N VAL A 437 42.41 16.69 30.86
CA VAL A 437 43.45 17.60 30.37
C VAL A 437 44.32 18.02 31.55
N GLY A 438 45.65 17.98 31.39
CA GLY A 438 46.50 18.95 32.07
C GLY A 438 47.86 18.44 32.59
N VAL A 439 48.90 18.89 31.88
CA VAL A 439 50.15 19.45 32.43
C VAL A 439 51.23 18.47 32.96
N VAL A 440 52.24 18.28 32.11
CA VAL A 440 53.69 18.51 32.33
C VAL A 440 54.28 18.20 33.72
N GLY A 441 55.31 17.33 33.75
CA GLY A 441 56.41 17.48 34.71
C GLY A 441 56.96 16.19 35.33
N SER A 442 58.00 15.66 34.69
CA SER A 442 59.25 15.13 35.28
C SER A 442 59.25 14.33 36.60
N VAL A 443 59.70 13.07 36.49
CA VAL A 443 60.82 12.44 37.23
C VAL A 443 60.99 12.79 38.73
N ALA A 444 60.78 11.80 39.63
CA ALA A 444 61.72 11.36 40.68
C ALA A 444 61.06 10.64 41.88
N GLY A 445 61.74 9.60 42.40
CA GLY A 445 61.67 9.07 43.79
C GLY A 445 60.46 8.19 44.11
N LEU A 446 60.54 6.91 44.53
CA LEU A 446 61.51 6.19 45.36
C LEU A 446 61.85 6.94 46.65
N VAL A 447 61.20 6.57 47.77
CA VAL A 447 61.80 6.26 49.09
C VAL A 447 60.76 6.35 50.23
N LYS A 448 60.75 5.27 51.06
CA LYS A 448 60.46 5.14 52.51
C LYS A 448 59.18 5.77 53.12
N LEU A 449 58.37 5.00 53.84
CA LEU A 449 58.60 4.48 55.20
C LEU A 449 58.76 5.58 56.26
N ALA A 450 57.66 5.90 56.95
CA ALA A 450 57.62 6.52 58.28
C ALA A 450 56.39 5.91 58.97
N LEU A 451 56.56 4.93 59.87
CA LEU A 451 56.78 5.12 61.31
C LEU A 451 55.78 6.08 61.96
N SER A 452 54.72 5.48 62.51
CA SER A 452 54.00 5.98 63.67
C SER A 452 53.86 4.84 64.68
N LYS A 453 54.74 4.82 65.69
CA LYS A 453 54.46 4.36 67.06
C LYS A 453 54.27 5.62 67.91
N PRO A 454 53.40 5.60 68.94
CA PRO A 454 53.83 5.27 70.32
C PRO A 454 52.74 4.47 71.06
N ASP A 455 52.82 3.97 72.28
CA ASP A 455 53.85 3.71 73.30
C ASP A 455 53.15 2.82 74.37
N ASN A 456 53.97 2.13 75.18
CA ASN A 456 53.68 1.74 76.58
C ASN A 456 52.56 0.72 76.83
N GLU A 457 52.63 -0.16 77.82
CA GLU A 457 53.56 -0.40 78.94
C GLU A 457 53.16 -1.78 79.51
N LYS A 458 54.15 -2.53 80.01
CA LYS A 458 54.15 -3.31 81.28
C LYS A 458 53.10 -4.42 81.47
N ASP A 459 53.36 -5.53 82.14
CA ASP A 459 54.50 -6.01 82.92
C ASP A 459 54.19 -7.50 83.24
N ASP A 460 55.21 -8.17 83.78
CA ASP A 460 55.14 -9.32 84.71
C ASP A 460 54.89 -10.75 84.18
N GLU A 461 56.01 -11.44 84.03
CA GLU A 461 56.46 -12.63 84.79
C GLU A 461 55.43 -13.67 85.30
N ASP A 462 55.71 -14.91 84.85
CA ASP A 462 55.81 -16.18 85.61
C ASP A 462 54.67 -16.62 86.54
N THR A 463 53.89 -17.59 86.05
CA THR A 463 53.84 -18.96 86.63
C THR A 463 53.44 -20.01 85.60
#